data_AF-A0A354FPH2-F1
#
_entry.id   AF-A0A354FPH2-F1
#
_cell.length_a   1.000
_cell.length_b   1.000
_cell.length_c   1.000
_cell.angle_alpha   90.00
_cell.angle_beta   90.00
_cell.angle_gamma   90.00
#
_symmetry.space_group_name_H-M   'P 1'
#
loop_
_entity.id
_entity.type
_entity.pdbx_description
1 polymer ?
#
loop_
_entity_poly.entity_id
_entity_poly.type
_entity_poly.pdbx_seq_one_letter_code
_entity_poly.pdbx_strand_id
1 'polypeptide(L)' 'MRIVGIIPARWASSRFPGKPLHPLLGKPLLQHVFERASL' A
#
# COMPACT_ATOMS: atom_id res chain seq x y z
N MET A 1 14.87 14.76 -14.75
CA MET A 1 14.73 14.82 -13.28
C MET A 1 14.34 13.43 -12.79
N ARG A 2 14.99 12.87 -11.76
CA ARG A 2 14.58 11.58 -11.16
C ARG A 2 13.73 11.87 -9.93
N ILE A 3 12.53 11.29 -9.88
CA ILE A 3 11.61 11.40 -8.75
C ILE A 3 11.44 10.01 -8.15
N VAL A 4 11.48 9.90 -6.82
CA VAL A 4 11.27 8.64 -6.10
C VAL A 4 10.05 8.80 -5.20
N GLY A 5 9.05 7.94 -5.41
CA GLY A 5 7.91 7.80 -4.51
C GLY A 5 8.18 6.75 -3.44
N ILE A 6 7.81 7.03 -2.19
CA ILE A 6 7.97 6.10 -1.06
C ILE A 6 6.59 5.88 -0.44
N ILE A 7 6.17 4.61 -0.31
CA ILE A 7 4.93 4.23 0.37
C ILE A 7 5.31 3.56 1.70
N PRO A 8 5.19 4.26 2.84
CA PRO A 8 5.49 3.66 4.14
C PRO A 8 4.43 2.62 4.50
N ALA A 9 4.85 1.41 4.82
CA ALA A 9 3.98 0.32 5.24
C ALA A 9 4.61 -0.47 6.39
N ARG A 10 3.76 -0.95 7.32
CA ARG A 10 4.18 -1.84 8.42
C ARG A 10 3.17 -2.96 8.62
N TRP A 11 3.65 -4.14 9.02
CA TRP A 11 2.83 -5.33 9.19
C TRP A 11 1.89 -5.26 10.41
N ALA A 12 2.43 -4.89 11.58
CA ALA A 12 1.74 -4.93 12.87
C ALA A 12 0.83 -3.71 13.14
N SER A 13 -0.16 -3.51 12.28
CA SER A 13 -1.23 -2.53 12.53
C SER A 13 -2.18 -3.08 13.61
N SER A 14 -2.37 -2.34 14.71
CA SER A 14 -3.19 -2.78 15.85
C SER A 14 -4.70 -2.73 15.59
N ARG A 15 -5.18 -1.74 14.82
CA ARG A 15 -6.61 -1.58 14.48
C ARG A 15 -7.02 -2.36 13.24
N PHE A 16 -6.07 -2.69 12.37
CA PHE A 16 -6.32 -3.47 11.17
C PHE A 16 -5.09 -4.34 10.86
N PRO A 17 -4.98 -5.53 11.48
CA PRO A 17 -3.83 -6.42 11.30
C PRO A 17 -3.63 -6.83 9.84
N GLY A 18 -2.36 -6.88 9.39
CA GLY A 18 -2.04 -7.28 8.01
C GLY A 18 -2.46 -6.27 6.94
N LYS A 19 -2.84 -5.04 7.33
CA LYS A 19 -3.36 -3.98 6.44
C LYS A 19 -2.65 -3.84 5.09
N PRO A 20 -1.30 -3.85 4.99
CA PRO A 20 -0.64 -3.66 3.68
C PRO A 20 -1.00 -4.72 2.64
N LEU A 21 -1.13 -5.99 3.05
CA LEU A 21 -1.44 -7.11 2.16
C LEU A 21 -2.90 -7.56 2.23
N HIS A 22 -3.72 -6.86 3.02
CA HIS A 22 -5.13 -7.19 3.12
C HIS A 22 -5.80 -7.06 1.73
N PRO A 23 -6.53 -8.08 1.26
CA PRO A 23 -7.24 -8.01 -0.01
C PRO A 23 -8.37 -6.98 0.06
N LEU A 24 -8.35 -6.01 -0.84
CA LEU A 24 -9.40 -5.02 -1.04
C LEU A 24 -9.80 -5.07 -2.52
N LEU A 25 -11.05 -5.45 -2.80
CA LEU A 25 -11.57 -5.56 -4.18
C LEU A 25 -10.65 -6.39 -5.11
N GLY A 26 -10.14 -7.52 -4.61
CA GLY A 26 -9.29 -8.44 -5.38
C GLY A 26 -7.81 -8.04 -5.50
N LYS A 27 -7.38 -6.92 -4.89
CA LYS A 27 -5.96 -6.51 -4.86
C LYS A 27 -5.50 -6.15 -3.44
N PRO A 28 -4.23 -6.37 -3.08
CA PRO A 28 -3.68 -5.87 -1.82
C PRO A 28 -3.85 -4.36 -1.65
N LEU A 29 -4.15 -3.90 -0.43
CA LEU A 29 -4.33 -2.47 -0.13
C LEU A 29 -3.13 -1.63 -0.59
N LEU A 30 -1.90 -2.12 -0.43
CA LEU A 30 -0.68 -1.45 -0.89
C LEU A 30 -0.64 -1.25 -2.42
N GLN A 31 -1.16 -2.21 -3.19
CA GLN A 31 -1.20 -2.14 -4.65
C GLN A 31 -2.09 -0.99 -5.13
N HIS A 32 -3.22 -0.76 -4.47
CA HIS A 32 -4.08 0.40 -4.79
C HIS A 32 -3.34 1.72 -4.64
N VAL A 33 -2.53 1.89 -3.58
CA VAL A 33 -1.74 3.12 -3.37
C VAL A 33 -0.66 3.26 -4.43
N PHE A 34 0.04 2.17 -4.76
CA PHE A 34 1.04 2.15 -5.82
C PHE A 34 0.45 2.55 -7.17
N GLU A 35 -0.65 1.91 -7.59
CA GLU A 35 -1.31 2.20 -8.87
C GLU A 35 -1.78 3.65 -8.96
N ARG A 36 -2.25 4.25 -7.84
CA ARG A 36 -2.69 5.65 -7.79
C ARG A 36 -1.53 6.66 -7.77
N ALA A 37 -0.35 6.25 -7.32
CA ALA A 37 0.83 7.11 -7.23
C ALA A 37 1.75 7.02 -8.46
N SER A 38 1.55 6.03 -9.35
CA SER A 38 2.44 5.72 -10.48
C SER A 38 2.18 6.54 -11.75
N LEU A 39 1.65 7.76 -11.64
CA LEU A 39 1.44 8.67 -12.78
C LEU A 39 2.75 9.04 -13.50
#